data_AF-A0A5J5CU93-F1
#
_entry.id   AF-A0A5J5CU93-F1
#
_cell.length_a   1.000
_cell.length_b   1.000
_cell.length_c   1.000
_cell.angle_alpha   90.00
_cell.angle_beta   90.00
_cell.angle_gamma   90.00
#
_symmetry.space_group_name_H-M   'P 1'
#
loop_
_entity.id
_entity.type
_entity.pdbx_description
1 polymer ?
#
loop_
_entity_poly.entity_id
_entity_poly.type
_entity_poly.pdbx_seq_one_letter_code
_entity_poly.pdbx_strand_id
1 'polypeptide(L)'
;MGAPTERCRSGAGRFSGCLRTVKPWRWLALLLFSLSSLPAVSALVEGLYCGTEICYDVLGVTREAAKVEIARAYRQLARRYHPDRFRSGEPGSEGETQESAHKKFLLIATAYETLKDEETRRDYDYMLDHPEEYYQHYYTYYRRQLTPKVDVRIVILVTICAISIFQYYSWHSSYNEAINYLVTVPKYRIQAMEIAKQQGLLNRTKEKGKNRRSKEEIREQEEEVIRDIIKNKIDIKGGYQKPNLSDILLCQIVLFPYYLTNYVTWYISWIYRFTICREEYGEEEKFYIIRRNMKMSPSQFDSLDENTRQSFLEKQLWIKENYEVYRKEQEEEMKVKWQPTRG
;
A
#
# COMPACT_ATOMS: atom_id res chain seq x y z
N MET A 1 29.85 -27.04 65.80
CA MET A 1 30.80 -28.17 65.92
C MET A 1 30.03 -29.46 65.65
N GLY A 2 30.51 -30.29 64.72
CA GLY A 2 30.10 -31.71 64.56
C GLY A 2 28.93 -32.01 63.62
N ALA A 3 29.25 -32.32 62.36
CA ALA A 3 28.45 -33.21 61.49
C ALA A 3 28.59 -34.69 62.00
N PRO A 4 28.08 -35.79 61.37
CA PRO A 4 27.47 -35.93 60.03
C PRO A 4 26.38 -37.05 59.86
N THR A 5 25.91 -37.27 58.60
CA THR A 5 25.57 -38.58 57.93
C THR A 5 24.48 -39.50 58.51
N GLU A 6 23.62 -40.26 57.80
CA GLU A 6 23.51 -40.80 56.44
C GLU A 6 22.05 -41.34 56.25
N ARG A 7 21.42 -41.14 55.09
CA ARG A 7 21.14 -42.13 54.02
C ARG A 7 19.99 -43.16 54.27
N CYS A 8 18.92 -42.95 53.49
CA CYS A 8 17.91 -43.83 52.89
C CYS A 8 17.74 -45.30 53.33
N ARG A 9 16.49 -45.71 53.60
CA ARG A 9 15.86 -46.83 52.87
C ARG A 9 14.33 -46.81 52.91
N SER A 10 13.76 -47.00 51.73
CA SER A 10 12.36 -47.22 51.36
C SER A 10 11.73 -48.45 52.04
N GLY A 11 10.46 -48.33 52.42
CA GLY A 11 9.60 -49.46 52.80
C GLY A 11 8.12 -49.08 52.68
N ALA A 12 7.41 -49.77 51.80
CA ALA A 12 6.00 -49.59 51.49
C ALA A 12 5.09 -49.89 52.69
N GLY A 13 4.01 -49.10 52.85
CA GLY A 13 2.97 -49.31 53.85
C GLY A 13 1.60 -48.90 53.32
N ARG A 14 0.72 -49.88 53.15
CA ARG A 14 -0.64 -49.84 52.61
C ARG A 14 -1.60 -49.25 53.66
N PHE A 15 -2.46 -48.30 53.31
CA PHE A 15 -3.61 -47.89 54.14
C PHE A 15 -4.90 -47.80 53.31
N SER A 16 -5.88 -48.57 53.77
CA SER A 16 -7.23 -48.73 53.24
C SER A 16 -8.11 -47.54 53.64
N GLY A 17 -8.76 -46.89 52.68
CA GLY A 17 -9.72 -45.80 52.90
C GLY A 17 -11.12 -46.17 52.42
N CYS A 18 -12.09 -46.05 53.31
CA CYS A 18 -13.50 -46.39 53.17
C CYS A 18 -14.25 -45.44 52.20
N LEU A 19 -14.83 -45.94 51.09
CA LEU A 19 -15.67 -45.14 50.20
C LEU A 19 -17.12 -45.09 50.71
N ARG A 20 -17.57 -43.92 51.20
CA ARG A 20 -19.00 -43.58 51.35
C ARG A 20 -19.60 -43.28 49.99
N THR A 21 -20.63 -44.02 49.59
CA THR A 21 -21.40 -43.80 48.36
C THR A 21 -22.30 -42.57 48.51
N VAL A 22 -21.99 -41.51 47.78
CA VAL A 22 -22.81 -40.29 47.73
C VAL A 22 -23.96 -40.51 46.74
N LYS A 23 -25.21 -40.40 47.20
CA LYS A 23 -26.41 -40.70 46.36
C LYS A 23 -26.47 -39.75 45.14
N PRO A 24 -26.70 -40.28 43.92
CA PRO A 24 -26.61 -39.53 42.65
C PRO A 24 -27.65 -38.41 42.48
N TRP A 25 -28.73 -38.43 43.27
CA TRP A 25 -29.81 -37.45 43.15
C TRP A 25 -29.42 -36.03 43.60
N ARG A 26 -28.41 -35.90 44.48
CA ARG A 26 -27.91 -34.59 44.93
C ARG A 26 -27.13 -33.86 43.83
N TRP A 27 -26.45 -34.60 42.96
CA TRP A 27 -25.74 -34.04 41.81
C TRP A 27 -26.70 -33.63 40.70
N LEU A 28 -27.79 -34.40 40.50
CA LEU A 28 -28.88 -34.04 39.60
C LEU A 28 -29.63 -32.78 40.04
N ALA A 29 -29.89 -32.61 41.34
CA ALA A 29 -30.53 -31.41 41.88
C ALA A 29 -29.63 -30.17 41.78
N LEU A 30 -28.32 -30.32 42.01
CA LEU A 30 -27.34 -29.23 41.82
C LEU A 30 -27.17 -28.86 40.34
N LEU A 31 -27.19 -29.85 39.43
CA LEU A 31 -27.19 -29.61 37.99
C LEU A 31 -28.46 -28.88 37.53
N LEU A 32 -29.64 -29.29 38.01
CA LEU A 32 -30.91 -28.62 37.69
C LEU A 32 -30.96 -27.19 38.24
N PHE A 33 -30.44 -26.94 39.44
CA PHE A 33 -30.35 -25.59 40.03
C PHE A 33 -29.35 -24.70 39.27
N SER A 34 -28.24 -25.28 38.78
CA SER A 34 -27.28 -24.57 37.93
C SER A 34 -27.81 -24.30 36.51
N LEU A 35 -28.76 -25.10 36.02
CA LEU A 35 -29.38 -24.92 34.71
C LEU A 35 -30.49 -23.85 34.74
N SER A 36 -31.10 -23.58 35.90
CA SER A 36 -32.07 -22.48 36.08
C SER A 36 -31.44 -21.09 36.20
N SER A 37 -30.10 -21.01 36.33
CA SER A 37 -29.34 -19.76 36.39
C SER A 37 -28.56 -19.52 35.11
N LEU A 38 -29.18 -19.73 33.94
CA LEU A 38 -28.66 -19.16 32.70
C LEU A 38 -28.90 -17.64 32.76
N PRO A 39 -27.85 -16.79 32.71
CA PRO A 39 -28.05 -15.36 32.59
C PRO A 39 -28.87 -15.10 31.33
N ALA A 40 -29.88 -14.24 31.44
CA ALA A 40 -30.57 -13.73 30.27
C ALA A 40 -29.51 -13.16 29.33
N VAL A 41 -29.40 -13.72 28.12
CA VAL A 41 -28.53 -13.19 27.08
C VAL A 41 -29.08 -11.82 26.73
N SER A 42 -28.49 -10.78 27.31
CA SER A 42 -28.81 -9.41 26.94
C SER A 42 -28.25 -9.20 25.54
N ALA A 43 -29.13 -8.90 24.59
CA ALA A 43 -28.84 -8.47 23.24
C ALA A 43 -27.96 -7.20 23.16
N LEU A 44 -27.79 -6.49 24.28
CA LEU A 44 -27.08 -5.23 24.35
C LEU A 44 -25.60 -5.41 24.68
N VAL A 45 -24.76 -4.77 23.86
CA VAL A 45 -23.30 -4.85 23.92
C VAL A 45 -22.75 -3.63 24.66
N GLU A 46 -22.01 -3.87 25.73
CA GLU A 46 -21.28 -2.82 26.45
C GLU A 46 -20.29 -2.11 25.50
N GLY A 47 -20.45 -0.79 25.35
CA GLY A 47 -19.64 0.04 24.46
C GLY A 47 -20.22 0.33 23.06
N LEU A 48 -21.39 -0.23 22.71
CA LEU A 48 -22.11 0.08 21.47
C LEU A 48 -23.37 0.90 21.77
N TYR A 49 -23.62 1.98 21.01
CA TYR A 49 -24.77 2.87 21.22
C TYR A 49 -24.93 3.28 22.70
N CYS A 50 -26.06 2.93 23.33
CA CYS A 50 -26.37 3.23 24.74
C CYS A 50 -25.86 2.14 25.73
N GLY A 51 -24.93 1.29 25.30
CA GLY A 51 -24.35 0.24 26.14
C GLY A 51 -25.38 -0.82 26.48
N THR A 52 -25.62 -1.04 27.77
CA THR A 52 -26.56 -2.04 28.29
C THR A 52 -28.01 -1.55 28.38
N GLU A 53 -28.27 -0.26 28.11
CA GLU A 53 -29.61 0.34 28.16
C GLU A 53 -30.18 0.54 26.75
N ILE A 54 -31.50 0.40 26.60
CA ILE A 54 -32.18 0.67 25.32
C ILE A 54 -32.30 2.19 25.15
N CYS A 55 -31.83 2.75 24.04
CA CYS A 55 -31.81 4.20 23.81
C CYS A 55 -33.20 4.85 23.84
N TYR A 56 -34.24 4.10 23.47
CA TYR A 56 -35.64 4.54 23.59
C TYR A 56 -36.05 4.72 25.06
N ASP A 57 -35.66 3.78 25.92
CA ASP A 57 -35.95 3.80 27.36
C ASP A 57 -35.16 4.91 28.07
N VAL A 58 -33.90 5.13 27.66
CA VAL A 58 -33.06 6.26 28.16
C VAL A 58 -33.76 7.60 27.95
N LEU A 59 -34.42 7.79 26.80
CA LEU A 59 -35.18 9.00 26.50
C LEU A 59 -36.63 8.95 27.00
N GLY A 60 -37.12 7.80 27.45
CA GLY A 60 -38.51 7.59 27.87
C GLY A 60 -39.53 7.73 26.73
N VAL A 61 -39.16 7.28 25.52
CA VAL A 61 -40.00 7.34 24.31
C VAL A 61 -40.19 5.94 23.72
N THR A 62 -41.23 5.72 22.94
CA THR A 62 -41.46 4.41 22.29
C THR A 62 -40.70 4.30 20.96
N ARG A 63 -40.59 3.07 20.44
CA ARG A 63 -39.95 2.79 19.15
C ARG A 63 -40.67 3.45 17.97
N GLU A 64 -41.95 3.79 18.13
CA GLU A 64 -42.79 4.47 17.13
C GLU A 64 -42.73 6.00 17.26
N ALA A 65 -42.02 6.53 18.26
CA ALA A 65 -42.01 7.97 18.56
C ALA A 65 -41.50 8.80 17.37
N ALA A 66 -42.17 9.91 17.12
CA ALA A 66 -41.80 10.83 16.04
C ALA A 66 -40.51 11.59 16.39
N LYS A 67 -39.77 12.05 15.37
CA LYS A 67 -38.54 12.85 15.58
C LYS A 67 -38.74 14.06 16.50
N VAL A 68 -39.92 14.68 16.43
CA VAL A 68 -40.28 15.84 17.26
C VAL A 68 -40.39 15.46 18.74
N GLU A 69 -40.97 14.29 19.03
CA GLU A 69 -41.13 13.76 20.39
C GLU A 69 -39.78 13.38 20.99
N ILE A 70 -38.94 12.68 20.21
CA ILE A 70 -37.56 12.33 20.58
C ILE A 70 -36.77 13.61 20.92
N ALA A 71 -36.85 14.64 20.07
CA ALA A 71 -36.19 15.92 20.32
C ALA A 71 -36.76 16.67 21.53
N ARG A 72 -38.05 16.50 21.86
CA ARG A 72 -38.67 17.11 23.04
C ARG A 72 -38.19 16.41 24.32
N ALA A 73 -38.21 15.08 24.34
CA ALA A 73 -37.75 14.26 25.45
C ALA A 73 -36.28 14.54 25.77
N TYR A 74 -35.42 14.53 24.74
CA TYR A 74 -34.01 14.90 24.88
C TYR A 74 -33.83 16.29 25.52
N ARG A 75 -34.50 17.33 25.03
CA ARG A 75 -34.36 18.69 25.59
C ARG A 75 -34.83 18.77 27.04
N GLN A 76 -35.82 17.99 27.45
CA GLN A 76 -36.29 17.96 28.83
C GLN A 76 -35.27 17.28 29.75
N LEU A 77 -34.79 16.10 29.35
CA LEU A 77 -33.81 15.33 30.12
C LEU A 77 -32.44 16.00 30.16
N ALA A 78 -31.95 16.51 29.03
CA ALA A 78 -30.69 17.26 28.96
C ALA A 78 -30.70 18.48 29.88
N ARG A 79 -31.85 19.17 30.03
CA ARG A 79 -32.00 20.30 30.95
C ARG A 79 -32.00 19.89 32.42
N ARG A 80 -32.47 18.69 32.74
CA ARG A 80 -32.53 18.15 34.12
C ARG A 80 -31.17 17.64 34.58
N TYR A 81 -30.46 16.94 33.70
CA TYR A 81 -29.17 16.32 33.98
C TYR A 81 -27.96 17.16 33.55
N HIS A 82 -28.18 18.42 33.13
CA HIS A 82 -27.08 19.31 32.72
C HIS A 82 -26.14 19.57 33.92
N PRO A 83 -24.80 19.41 33.76
CA PRO A 83 -23.87 19.53 34.88
C PRO A 83 -23.90 20.91 35.57
N ASP A 84 -24.19 21.98 34.83
CA ASP A 84 -24.30 23.34 35.38
C ASP A 84 -25.60 23.61 36.15
N ARG A 85 -26.66 22.84 35.86
CA ARG A 85 -28.00 23.07 36.45
C ARG A 85 -28.37 22.04 37.50
N PHE A 86 -27.75 20.86 37.45
CA PHE A 86 -28.04 19.77 38.36
C PHE A 86 -27.53 20.08 39.76
N ARG A 87 -28.38 19.91 40.77
CA ARG A 87 -28.06 20.06 42.19
C ARG A 87 -28.46 18.78 42.93
N SER A 88 -27.48 18.12 43.57
CA SER A 88 -27.75 16.94 44.39
C SER A 88 -28.68 17.31 45.55
N GLY A 89 -29.85 16.65 45.64
CA GLY A 89 -30.83 16.88 46.71
C GLY A 89 -32.14 17.57 46.28
N GLU A 90 -32.34 17.84 44.99
CA GLU A 90 -33.64 18.26 44.47
C GLU A 90 -34.66 17.09 44.46
N PRO A 91 -35.98 17.37 44.61
CA PRO A 91 -37.01 16.33 44.56
C PRO A 91 -36.92 15.52 43.26
N GLY A 92 -36.72 14.20 43.39
CA GLY A 92 -36.52 13.30 42.25
C GLY A 92 -35.08 13.16 41.76
N SER A 93 -34.09 13.64 42.52
CA SER A 93 -32.65 13.34 42.37
C SER A 93 -32.07 12.67 43.62
N GLU A 94 -32.93 12.11 44.46
CA GLU A 94 -32.56 11.45 45.71
C GLU A 94 -31.64 10.25 45.42
N GLY A 95 -30.38 10.33 45.89
CA GLY A 95 -29.35 9.32 45.63
C GLY A 95 -28.50 9.56 44.38
N GLU A 96 -28.72 10.63 43.62
CA GLU A 96 -27.90 10.99 42.46
C GLU A 96 -26.76 11.96 42.82
N THR A 97 -25.52 11.58 42.49
CA THR A 97 -24.34 12.42 42.63
C THR A 97 -24.11 13.22 41.36
N GLN A 98 -23.30 14.29 41.43
CA GLN A 98 -22.85 15.04 40.26
C GLN A 98 -22.22 14.12 39.18
N GLU A 99 -21.46 13.12 39.63
CA GLU A 99 -20.84 12.15 38.72
C GLU A 99 -21.88 11.26 38.02
N SER A 100 -22.91 10.78 38.74
CA SER A 100 -23.95 9.96 38.13
C SER A 100 -24.84 10.77 37.18
N ALA A 101 -25.11 12.04 37.50
CA ALA A 101 -25.82 12.96 36.61
C ALA A 101 -25.03 13.21 35.31
N HIS A 102 -23.72 13.38 35.40
CA HIS A 102 -22.85 13.53 34.22
C HIS A 102 -22.88 12.27 33.33
N LYS A 103 -22.78 11.07 33.91
CA LYS A 103 -22.88 9.80 33.16
C LYS A 103 -24.25 9.67 32.48
N LYS A 104 -25.34 9.98 33.18
CA LYS A 104 -26.69 10.01 32.60
C LYS A 104 -26.82 11.02 31.46
N PHE A 105 -26.25 12.21 31.62
CA PHE A 105 -26.25 13.22 30.56
C PHE A 105 -25.55 12.74 29.29
N LEU A 106 -24.37 12.12 29.41
CA LEU A 106 -23.67 11.51 28.28
C LEU A 106 -24.52 10.42 27.61
N LEU A 107 -25.14 9.55 28.41
CA LEU A 107 -26.01 8.49 27.90
C LEU A 107 -27.23 9.05 27.14
N ILE A 108 -27.88 10.09 27.69
CA ILE A 108 -28.98 10.81 27.05
C ILE A 108 -28.55 11.44 25.72
N ALA A 109 -27.35 12.01 25.67
CA ALA A 109 -26.79 12.56 24.44
C ALA A 109 -26.57 11.47 23.38
N THR A 110 -25.94 10.35 23.75
CA THR A 110 -25.72 9.21 22.85
C THR A 110 -27.03 8.60 22.35
N ALA A 111 -28.03 8.48 23.22
CA ALA A 111 -29.37 8.01 22.84
C ALA A 111 -30.03 8.93 21.82
N TYR A 112 -29.95 10.25 22.04
CA TYR A 112 -30.46 11.21 21.09
C TYR A 112 -29.71 11.19 19.76
N GLU A 113 -28.37 11.14 19.76
CA GLU A 113 -27.57 11.05 18.54
C GLU A 113 -27.91 9.80 17.71
N THR A 114 -28.10 8.67 18.38
CA THR A 114 -28.49 7.40 17.75
C THR A 114 -29.89 7.48 17.12
N LEU A 115 -30.85 8.09 17.81
CA LEU A 115 -32.26 8.10 17.38
C LEU A 115 -32.67 9.31 16.53
N LYS A 116 -31.82 10.35 16.46
CA LYS A 116 -32.11 11.61 15.75
C LYS A 116 -32.14 11.43 14.24
N ASP A 117 -31.17 10.72 13.68
CA ASP A 117 -31.08 10.46 12.24
C ASP A 117 -31.79 9.16 11.87
N GLU A 118 -32.48 9.16 10.74
CA GLU A 118 -33.24 7.98 10.30
C GLU A 118 -32.32 6.80 9.99
N GLU A 119 -31.15 7.08 9.42
CA GLU A 119 -30.22 6.02 9.09
C GLU A 119 -29.65 5.36 10.35
N THR A 120 -29.23 6.13 11.36
CA THR A 120 -28.68 5.59 12.61
C THR A 120 -29.75 4.89 13.42
N ARG A 121 -30.98 5.41 13.41
CA ARG A 121 -32.13 4.79 14.05
C ARG A 121 -32.46 3.45 13.42
N ARG A 122 -32.46 3.35 12.08
CA ARG A 122 -32.69 2.08 11.37
C ARG A 122 -31.64 1.03 11.72
N ASP A 123 -30.37 1.39 11.78
CA ASP A 123 -29.31 0.45 12.15
C ASP A 123 -29.44 0.00 13.61
N TYR A 124 -29.81 0.92 14.50
CA TYR A 124 -30.06 0.60 15.90
C TYR A 124 -31.29 -0.32 16.06
N ASP A 125 -32.36 -0.02 15.35
CA ASP A 125 -33.58 -0.84 15.28
C ASP A 125 -33.26 -2.25 14.75
N TYR A 126 -32.46 -2.35 13.69
CA TYR A 126 -32.00 -3.62 13.14
C TYR A 126 -31.12 -4.39 14.13
N MET A 127 -30.27 -3.71 14.91
CA MET A 127 -29.50 -4.32 15.99
C MET A 127 -30.39 -4.90 17.09
N LEU A 128 -31.45 -4.19 17.48
CA LEU A 128 -32.39 -4.68 18.48
C LEU A 128 -33.15 -5.92 18.00
N ASP A 129 -33.49 -5.99 16.71
CA ASP A 129 -34.21 -7.12 16.11
C ASP A 129 -33.30 -8.33 15.83
N HIS A 130 -31.99 -8.10 15.59
CA HIS A 130 -31.01 -9.13 15.19
C HIS A 130 -29.76 -9.16 16.08
N PRO A 131 -29.89 -9.46 17.38
CA PRO A 131 -28.75 -9.43 18.31
C PRO A 131 -27.66 -10.47 18.03
N GLU A 132 -27.97 -11.52 17.26
CA GLU A 132 -27.02 -12.56 16.85
C GLU A 132 -25.91 -12.03 15.90
N GLU A 133 -26.16 -10.93 15.19
CA GLU A 133 -25.24 -10.39 14.17
C GLU A 133 -24.19 -9.41 14.73
N TYR A 134 -23.61 -9.74 15.89
CA TYR A 134 -22.66 -8.90 16.63
C TYR A 134 -21.63 -8.16 15.75
N TYR A 135 -20.93 -8.88 14.87
CA TYR A 135 -19.86 -8.32 14.05
C TYR A 135 -20.37 -7.32 13.01
N GLN A 136 -21.58 -7.52 12.48
CA GLN A 136 -22.16 -6.60 11.50
C GLN A 136 -22.53 -5.27 12.16
N HIS A 137 -23.17 -5.33 13.33
CA HIS A 137 -23.56 -4.14 14.10
C HIS A 137 -22.34 -3.36 14.57
N TYR A 138 -21.32 -4.07 15.08
CA TYR A 138 -20.03 -3.47 15.44
C TYR A 138 -19.43 -2.72 14.25
N TYR A 139 -19.30 -3.39 13.10
CA TYR A 139 -18.69 -2.78 11.92
C TYR A 139 -19.49 -1.58 11.40
N THR A 140 -20.82 -1.67 11.42
CA THR A 140 -21.71 -0.60 10.95
C THR A 140 -21.62 0.64 11.84
N TYR A 141 -21.62 0.46 13.16
CA TYR A 141 -21.42 1.53 14.15
C TYR A 141 -20.08 2.24 13.94
N TYR A 142 -18.98 1.48 13.88
CA TYR A 142 -17.64 2.06 13.69
C TYR A 142 -17.46 2.72 12.33
N ARG A 143 -18.02 2.13 11.26
CA ARG A 143 -18.01 2.73 9.92
C ARG A 143 -18.63 4.12 9.97
N ARG A 144 -19.78 4.32 10.63
CA ARG A 144 -20.42 5.64 10.68
C ARG A 144 -19.57 6.69 11.39
N GLN A 145 -18.82 6.32 12.43
CA GLN A 145 -17.98 7.25 13.17
C GLN A 145 -16.63 7.52 12.49
N LEU A 146 -16.03 6.51 11.86
CA LEU A 146 -14.66 6.56 11.36
C LEU A 146 -14.55 6.74 9.84
N THR A 147 -15.65 6.63 9.08
CA THR A 147 -15.56 6.79 7.62
C THR A 147 -15.14 8.22 7.28
N PRO A 148 -14.01 8.40 6.57
CA PRO A 148 -13.60 9.73 6.14
C PRO A 148 -14.68 10.31 5.22
N LYS A 149 -15.02 11.59 5.44
CA LYS A 149 -16.02 12.29 4.60
C LYS A 149 -15.57 12.45 3.15
N VAL A 150 -14.28 12.23 2.86
CA VAL A 150 -13.70 12.30 1.52
C VAL A 150 -13.53 10.89 0.96
N ASP A 151 -13.88 10.72 -0.32
CA ASP A 151 -13.64 9.46 -1.01
C ASP A 151 -12.13 9.25 -1.16
N VAL A 152 -11.64 8.15 -0.58
CA VAL A 152 -10.23 7.75 -0.61
C VAL A 152 -9.71 7.67 -2.05
N ARG A 153 -10.57 7.34 -3.02
CA ARG A 153 -10.21 7.29 -4.44
C ARG A 153 -9.75 8.64 -4.98
N ILE A 154 -10.38 9.73 -4.56
CA ILE A 154 -10.01 11.10 -4.98
C ILE A 154 -8.62 11.42 -4.43
N VAL A 155 -8.36 11.08 -3.17
CA VAL A 155 -7.05 11.29 -2.54
C VAL A 155 -5.97 10.52 -3.30
N ILE A 156 -6.22 9.26 -3.65
CA ILE A 156 -5.28 8.43 -4.44
C ILE A 156 -5.04 9.04 -5.83
N LEU A 157 -6.07 9.52 -6.51
CA LEU A 157 -5.91 10.12 -7.84
C LEU A 157 -5.05 11.39 -7.76
N VAL A 158 -5.33 12.26 -6.80
CA VAL A 158 -4.58 13.52 -6.60
C VAL A 158 -3.12 13.23 -6.28
N THR A 159 -2.83 12.25 -5.43
CA THR A 159 -1.44 11.89 -5.10
C THR A 159 -0.70 11.30 -6.31
N ILE A 160 -1.34 10.44 -7.11
CA ILE A 160 -0.75 9.90 -8.34
C ILE A 160 -0.46 11.01 -9.36
N CYS A 161 -1.39 11.94 -9.55
CA CYS A 161 -1.19 13.09 -10.42
C CYS A 161 -0.02 13.96 -9.95
N ALA A 162 0.06 14.26 -8.65
CA ALA A 162 1.15 15.05 -8.07
C ALA A 162 2.52 14.37 -8.25
N ILE A 163 2.60 13.07 -7.98
CA ILE A 163 3.82 12.27 -8.20
C ILE A 163 4.21 12.28 -9.69
N SER A 164 3.25 12.11 -10.58
CA SER A 164 3.48 12.09 -12.03
C SER A 164 4.02 13.43 -12.55
N ILE A 165 3.48 14.54 -12.06
CA ILE A 165 3.96 15.89 -12.37
C ILE A 165 5.39 16.06 -11.85
N PHE A 166 5.65 15.69 -10.59
CA PHE A 166 6.98 15.78 -9.99
C PHE A 166 8.01 14.94 -10.76
N GLN A 167 7.66 13.71 -11.14
CA GLN A 167 8.52 12.85 -11.97
C GLN A 167 8.86 13.50 -13.31
N TYR A 168 7.86 14.04 -14.02
CA TYR A 168 8.08 14.70 -15.30
C TYR A 168 9.07 15.88 -15.17
N TYR A 169 8.87 16.75 -14.18
CA TYR A 169 9.77 17.88 -13.94
C TYR A 169 11.17 17.41 -13.53
N SER A 170 11.27 16.41 -12.65
CA SER A 170 12.55 15.86 -12.22
C SER A 170 13.33 15.30 -13.40
N TRP A 171 12.71 14.47 -14.25
CA TRP A 171 13.37 13.90 -15.42
C TRP A 171 13.70 14.94 -16.48
N HIS A 172 12.82 15.92 -16.71
CA HIS A 172 13.11 17.02 -17.62
C HIS A 172 14.33 17.83 -17.16
N SER A 173 14.41 18.12 -15.85
CA SER A 173 15.56 18.80 -15.24
C SER A 173 16.85 17.99 -15.41
N SER A 174 16.83 16.72 -15.04
CA SER A 174 17.99 15.83 -15.17
C SER A 174 18.44 15.69 -16.63
N TYR A 175 17.52 15.53 -17.58
CA TYR A 175 17.84 15.48 -19.02
C TYR A 175 18.52 16.77 -19.49
N ASN A 176 17.99 17.94 -19.10
CA ASN A 176 18.58 19.23 -19.48
C ASN A 176 19.98 19.40 -18.88
N GLU A 177 20.21 18.96 -17.65
CA GLU A 177 21.52 18.98 -17.01
C GLU A 177 22.53 18.09 -17.76
N ALA A 178 22.13 16.87 -18.14
CA ALA A 178 22.97 15.98 -18.93
C ALA A 178 23.33 16.59 -20.29
N ILE A 179 22.38 17.22 -20.98
CA ILE A 179 22.65 17.92 -22.25
C ILE A 179 23.64 19.07 -22.05
N ASN A 180 23.44 19.89 -21.01
CA ASN A 180 24.37 20.99 -20.71
C ASN A 180 25.78 20.46 -20.43
N TYR A 181 25.91 19.34 -19.71
CA TYR A 181 27.19 18.68 -19.51
C TYR A 181 27.81 18.19 -20.83
N LEU A 182 27.03 17.49 -21.67
CA LEU A 182 27.52 16.96 -22.96
C LEU A 182 28.04 18.04 -23.90
N VAL A 183 27.44 19.23 -23.89
CA VAL A 183 27.91 20.38 -24.68
C VAL A 183 29.30 20.87 -24.23
N THR A 184 29.62 20.74 -22.94
CA THR A 184 30.95 21.14 -22.42
C THR A 184 32.05 20.14 -22.76
N VAL A 185 31.71 18.86 -22.91
CA VAL A 185 32.67 17.79 -23.21
C VAL A 185 33.18 17.95 -24.66
N PRO A 186 34.52 18.09 -24.87
CA PRO A 186 35.08 18.36 -26.20
C PRO A 186 34.74 17.29 -27.25
N LYS A 187 34.69 16.02 -26.84
CA LYS A 187 34.39 14.87 -27.72
C LYS A 187 33.07 15.05 -28.47
N TYR A 188 31.98 15.33 -27.74
CA TYR A 188 30.65 15.45 -28.33
C TYR A 188 30.47 16.77 -29.06
N ARG A 189 31.09 17.84 -28.56
CA ARG A 189 31.06 19.15 -29.23
C ARG A 189 31.70 19.11 -30.61
N ILE A 190 32.88 18.48 -30.75
CA ILE A 190 33.56 18.34 -32.05
C ILE A 190 32.68 17.55 -33.01
N GLN A 191 32.11 16.42 -32.55
CA GLN A 191 31.19 15.61 -33.35
C GLN A 191 29.96 16.41 -33.82
N ALA A 192 29.32 17.16 -32.92
CA ALA A 192 28.17 18.00 -33.27
C ALA A 192 28.56 19.12 -34.25
N MET A 193 29.72 19.77 -34.08
CA MET A 193 30.20 20.79 -35.01
C MET A 193 30.45 20.24 -36.41
N GLU A 194 31.02 19.04 -36.52
CA GLU A 194 31.26 18.39 -37.81
C GLU A 194 29.95 18.09 -38.54
N ILE A 195 28.95 17.56 -37.81
CA ILE A 195 27.61 17.31 -38.34
C ILE A 195 26.92 18.62 -38.75
N ALA A 196 27.02 19.67 -37.93
CA ALA A 196 26.45 20.98 -38.25
C ALA A 196 27.04 21.56 -39.54
N LYS A 197 28.35 21.34 -39.77
CA LYS A 197 29.05 21.73 -40.99
C LYS A 197 28.57 20.94 -42.20
N GLN A 198 28.40 19.62 -42.04
CA GLN A 198 27.86 18.74 -43.08
C GLN A 198 26.42 19.12 -43.47
N GLN A 199 25.60 19.50 -42.49
CA GLN A 199 24.22 19.95 -42.70
C GLN A 199 24.12 21.39 -43.22
N GLY A 200 25.24 22.10 -43.35
CA GLY A 200 25.27 23.50 -43.82
C GLY A 200 24.68 24.52 -42.83
N LEU A 201 24.41 24.10 -41.58
CA LEU A 201 23.76 24.93 -40.55
C LEU A 201 24.67 26.05 -40.00
N LEU A 202 25.99 25.91 -40.17
CA LEU A 202 27.00 26.90 -39.76
C LEU A 202 27.43 27.86 -40.87
N ASN A 203 26.79 27.83 -42.04
CA ASN A 203 27.21 28.67 -43.16
C ASN A 203 26.90 30.15 -42.90
N ARG A 204 27.98 30.95 -42.82
CA ARG A 204 27.96 32.41 -42.68
C ARG A 204 27.45 33.07 -43.96
N THR A 205 26.15 33.05 -44.23
CA THR A 205 25.56 34.03 -45.16
C THR A 205 25.82 35.41 -44.57
N LYS A 206 26.70 36.18 -45.21
CA LYS A 206 27.07 37.53 -44.78
C LYS A 206 25.84 38.43 -44.88
N GLU A 207 25.06 38.53 -43.80
CA GLU A 207 23.99 39.52 -43.66
C GLU A 207 24.61 40.92 -43.79
N LYS A 208 24.35 41.61 -44.90
CA LYS A 208 24.78 42.99 -45.14
C LYS A 208 23.60 43.92 -44.91
N GLY A 209 23.78 44.93 -44.04
CA GLY A 209 22.80 46.00 -43.79
C GLY A 209 22.54 46.25 -42.30
N LYS A 210 21.57 47.12 -42.00
CA LYS A 210 21.13 47.50 -40.64
C LYS A 210 20.66 46.33 -39.75
N ASN A 211 20.51 45.13 -40.30
CA ASN A 211 20.03 43.90 -39.62
C ASN A 211 21.17 42.91 -39.29
N ARG A 212 22.40 43.40 -39.08
CA ARG A 212 23.55 42.55 -38.76
C ARG A 212 23.45 42.10 -37.29
N ARG A 213 23.21 40.80 -37.07
CA ARG A 213 23.21 40.18 -35.73
C ARG A 213 24.49 40.48 -34.96
N SER A 214 24.36 40.68 -33.66
CA SER A 214 25.50 40.92 -32.78
C SER A 214 26.40 39.67 -32.71
N LYS A 215 27.68 39.86 -32.35
CA LYS A 215 28.62 38.74 -32.20
C LYS A 215 28.15 37.74 -31.11
N GLU A 216 27.47 38.25 -30.08
CA GLU A 216 26.88 37.46 -29.00
C GLU A 216 25.75 36.57 -29.53
N GLU A 217 24.80 37.16 -30.27
CA GLU A 217 23.66 36.44 -30.88
C GLU A 217 24.11 35.32 -31.83
N ILE A 218 25.17 35.57 -32.60
CA ILE A 218 25.73 34.54 -33.50
C ILE A 218 26.30 33.37 -32.68
N ARG A 219 26.99 33.65 -31.57
CA ARG A 219 27.54 32.61 -30.69
C ARG A 219 26.41 31.80 -30.03
N GLU A 220 25.36 32.46 -29.56
CA GLU A 220 24.19 31.79 -28.97
C GLU A 220 23.49 30.87 -29.98
N GLN A 221 23.35 31.31 -31.24
CA GLN A 221 22.77 30.48 -32.30
C GLN A 221 23.64 29.27 -32.64
N GLU A 222 24.96 29.45 -32.72
CA GLU A 222 25.89 28.33 -32.90
C GLU A 222 25.81 27.33 -31.74
N GLU A 223 25.72 27.82 -30.50
CA GLU A 223 25.55 26.98 -29.30
C GLU A 223 24.19 26.25 -29.28
N GLU A 224 23.12 26.89 -29.74
CA GLU A 224 21.80 26.29 -29.84
C GLU A 224 21.76 25.19 -30.92
N VAL A 225 22.36 25.42 -32.08
CA VAL A 225 22.50 24.41 -33.15
C VAL A 225 23.30 23.20 -32.65
N ILE A 226 24.42 23.42 -31.96
CA ILE A 226 25.22 22.34 -31.36
C ILE A 226 24.38 21.56 -30.35
N ARG A 227 23.62 22.25 -29.49
CA ARG A 227 22.75 21.63 -28.50
C ARG A 227 21.66 20.78 -29.16
N ASP A 228 21.04 21.26 -30.22
CA ASP A 228 20.01 20.52 -30.95
C ASP A 228 20.56 19.25 -31.62
N ILE A 229 21.73 19.35 -32.24
CA ILE A 229 22.40 18.18 -32.83
C ILE A 229 22.71 17.14 -31.75
N ILE A 230 23.23 17.57 -30.59
CA ILE A 230 23.49 16.66 -29.45
C ILE A 230 22.19 15.98 -28.99
N LYS A 231 21.09 16.72 -28.85
CA LYS A 231 19.77 16.16 -28.48
C LYS A 231 19.26 15.11 -29.46
N ASN A 232 19.51 15.30 -30.76
CA ASN A 232 18.95 14.47 -31.82
C ASN A 232 19.85 13.29 -32.20
N LYS A 233 21.17 13.37 -31.97
CA LYS A 233 22.14 12.33 -32.35
C LYS A 233 22.62 11.46 -31.20
N ILE A 234 22.61 11.96 -29.96
CA ILE A 234 23.15 11.23 -28.82
C ILE A 234 22.01 10.62 -28.02
N ASP A 235 21.90 9.30 -28.09
CA ASP A 235 20.99 8.53 -27.26
C ASP A 235 21.52 8.46 -25.83
N ILE A 236 21.05 9.38 -24.99
CA ILE A 236 21.33 9.37 -23.55
C ILE A 236 20.49 8.26 -22.92
N LYS A 237 21.15 7.20 -22.43
CA LYS A 237 20.51 6.05 -21.77
C LYS A 237 20.49 6.24 -20.24
N GLY A 238 19.54 5.59 -19.57
CA GLY A 238 19.43 5.56 -18.11
C GLY A 238 18.62 6.71 -17.52
N GLY A 239 18.94 7.14 -16.29
CA GLY A 239 18.17 8.15 -15.55
C GLY A 239 18.18 9.57 -16.13
N TYR A 240 18.92 9.79 -17.21
CA TYR A 240 19.04 11.05 -17.94
C TYR A 240 18.44 10.97 -19.35
N GLN A 241 17.60 9.98 -19.63
CA GLN A 241 16.93 9.85 -20.91
C GLN A 241 15.90 10.96 -21.13
N LYS A 242 15.62 11.27 -22.39
CA LYS A 242 14.56 12.20 -22.76
C LYS A 242 13.22 11.73 -22.16
N PRO A 243 12.48 12.58 -21.44
CA PRO A 243 11.24 12.17 -20.79
C PRO A 243 10.19 11.82 -21.85
N ASN A 244 9.74 10.57 -21.86
CA ASN A 244 8.61 10.13 -22.67
C ASN A 244 7.33 10.17 -21.85
N LEU A 245 6.21 10.46 -22.50
CA LEU A 245 4.89 10.47 -21.84
C LEU A 245 4.48 9.07 -21.37
N SER A 246 4.87 8.02 -22.08
CA SER A 246 4.61 6.63 -21.69
C SER A 246 5.26 6.22 -20.37
N ASP A 247 6.35 6.89 -20.00
CA ASP A 247 7.15 6.54 -18.83
C ASP A 247 6.61 7.21 -17.55
N ILE A 248 5.71 8.19 -17.69
CA ILE A 248 5.05 8.85 -16.58
C ILE A 248 4.15 7.85 -15.85
N LEU A 249 4.21 7.82 -14.51
CA LEU A 249 3.46 6.88 -13.68
C LEU A 249 1.97 6.81 -14.04
N LEU A 250 1.31 7.96 -14.22
CA LEU A 250 -0.11 7.99 -14.61
C LEU A 250 -0.36 7.30 -15.95
N CYS A 251 0.49 7.54 -16.96
CA CYS A 251 0.38 6.87 -18.25
C CYS A 251 0.71 5.37 -18.14
N GLN A 252 1.69 4.99 -17.31
CA GLN A 252 2.01 3.59 -17.04
C GLN A 252 0.81 2.86 -16.42
N ILE A 253 0.11 3.46 -15.47
CA ILE A 253 -1.08 2.86 -14.84
C ILE A 253 -2.20 2.67 -15.88
N VAL A 254 -2.39 3.65 -16.77
CA VAL A 254 -3.42 3.57 -17.82
C VAL A 254 -3.07 2.50 -18.87
N LEU A 255 -1.79 2.36 -19.23
CA LEU A 255 -1.33 1.39 -20.22
C LEU A 255 -1.07 0.00 -19.62
N PHE A 256 -0.97 -0.11 -18.30
CA PHE A 256 -0.66 -1.37 -17.60
C PHE A 256 -1.61 -2.51 -17.96
N PRO A 257 -2.95 -2.33 -18.01
CA PRO A 257 -3.87 -3.40 -18.41
C PRO A 257 -3.55 -3.91 -19.82
N TYR A 258 -3.24 -3.01 -20.76
CA TYR A 258 -2.89 -3.38 -22.13
C TYR A 258 -1.58 -4.17 -22.21
N TYR A 259 -0.54 -3.72 -21.51
CA TYR A 259 0.71 -4.47 -21.44
C TYR A 259 0.54 -5.83 -20.75
N LEU A 260 -0.28 -5.88 -19.71
CA LEU A 260 -0.60 -7.12 -19.01
C LEU A 260 -1.33 -8.11 -19.93
N THR A 261 -2.33 -7.67 -20.70
CA THR A 261 -3.02 -8.54 -21.66
C THR A 261 -2.09 -9.04 -22.75
N ASN A 262 -1.22 -8.18 -23.28
CA ASN A 262 -0.23 -8.58 -24.28
C ASN A 262 0.79 -9.57 -23.72
N TYR A 263 1.25 -9.35 -22.48
CA TYR A 263 2.16 -10.28 -21.82
C TYR A 263 1.50 -11.64 -21.55
N VAL A 264 0.25 -11.65 -21.07
CA VAL A 264 -0.49 -12.88 -20.81
C VAL A 264 -0.73 -13.68 -22.10
N THR A 265 -1.13 -13.01 -23.19
CA THR A 265 -1.32 -13.67 -24.49
C THR A 265 -0.01 -14.22 -25.05
N TRP A 266 1.07 -13.43 -24.99
CA TRP A 266 2.40 -13.90 -25.35
C TRP A 266 2.85 -15.09 -24.51
N TYR A 267 2.62 -15.07 -23.20
CA TYR A 267 3.02 -16.13 -22.28
C TYR A 267 2.22 -17.43 -22.49
N ILE A 268 0.91 -17.32 -22.75
CA ILE A 268 0.08 -18.47 -23.13
C ILE A 268 0.58 -19.07 -24.45
N SER A 269 0.87 -18.22 -25.45
CA SER A 269 1.45 -18.67 -26.73
C SER A 269 2.80 -19.35 -26.53
N TRP A 270 3.64 -18.81 -25.64
CA TRP A 270 4.95 -19.38 -25.31
C TRP A 270 4.81 -20.77 -24.69
N ILE A 271 3.92 -20.94 -23.71
CA ILE A 271 3.65 -22.24 -23.10
C ILE A 271 3.15 -23.23 -24.15
N TYR A 272 2.21 -22.81 -25.00
CA TYR A 272 1.67 -23.66 -26.04
C TYR A 272 2.76 -24.15 -27.00
N ARG A 273 3.56 -23.25 -27.58
CA ARG A 273 4.61 -23.60 -28.54
C ARG A 273 5.72 -24.45 -27.95
N PHE A 274 6.28 -24.03 -26.82
CA PHE A 274 7.51 -24.66 -26.30
C PHE A 274 7.27 -25.76 -25.26
N THR A 275 6.16 -25.71 -24.52
CA THR A 275 5.85 -26.73 -23.50
C THR A 275 4.97 -27.85 -24.05
N ILE A 276 3.95 -27.51 -24.85
CA ILE A 276 2.99 -28.49 -25.39
C ILE A 276 3.45 -29.00 -26.76
N CYS A 277 3.71 -28.12 -27.72
CA CYS A 277 4.10 -28.48 -29.08
C CYS A 277 5.58 -28.87 -29.23
N ARG A 278 6.42 -28.55 -28.23
CA ARG A 278 7.87 -28.83 -28.19
C ARG A 278 8.61 -28.37 -29.44
N GLU A 279 8.29 -27.17 -29.92
CA GLU A 279 9.02 -26.53 -31.03
C GLU A 279 10.46 -26.18 -30.61
N GLU A 280 11.39 -26.16 -31.57
CA GLU A 280 12.75 -25.68 -31.32
C GLU A 280 12.77 -24.15 -31.17
N TYR A 281 13.62 -23.64 -30.27
CA TYR A 281 13.74 -22.19 -30.06
C TYR A 281 14.37 -21.49 -31.26
N GLY A 282 13.69 -20.46 -31.77
CA GLY A 282 14.24 -19.51 -32.72
C GLY A 282 15.31 -18.61 -32.07
N GLU A 283 15.93 -17.75 -32.87
CA GLU A 283 17.00 -16.85 -32.40
C GLU A 283 16.47 -15.83 -31.38
N GLU A 284 15.29 -15.25 -31.62
CA GLU A 284 14.67 -14.28 -30.73
C GLU A 284 14.33 -14.90 -29.37
N GLU A 285 13.82 -16.13 -29.36
CA GLU A 285 13.51 -16.86 -28.13
C GLU A 285 14.75 -17.27 -27.36
N LYS A 286 15.82 -17.67 -28.08
CA LYS A 286 17.14 -17.91 -27.47
C LYS A 286 17.67 -16.65 -26.81
N PHE A 287 17.61 -15.50 -27.49
CA PHE A 287 18.01 -14.22 -26.91
C PHE A 287 17.17 -13.84 -25.69
N TYR A 288 15.86 -14.07 -25.72
CA TYR A 288 15.00 -13.84 -24.56
C TYR A 288 15.44 -14.67 -23.34
N ILE A 289 15.76 -15.96 -23.55
CA ILE A 289 16.22 -16.85 -22.47
C ILE A 289 17.62 -16.45 -21.98
N ILE A 290 18.56 -16.16 -22.89
CA ILE A 290 19.92 -15.70 -22.55
C ILE A 290 19.84 -14.45 -21.67
N ARG A 291 19.06 -13.45 -22.10
CA ARG A 291 18.85 -12.21 -21.36
C ARG A 291 18.28 -12.49 -19.96
N ARG A 292 17.33 -13.42 -19.86
CA ARG A 292 16.71 -13.82 -18.59
C ARG A 292 17.70 -14.53 -17.67
N ASN A 293 18.53 -15.43 -18.20
CA ASN A 293 19.59 -16.11 -17.46
C ASN A 293 20.60 -15.10 -16.90
N MET A 294 20.99 -14.11 -17.73
CA MET A 294 21.92 -13.05 -17.38
C MET A 294 21.33 -11.95 -16.49
N LYS A 295 20.02 -11.95 -16.24
CA LYS A 295 19.29 -10.90 -15.49
C LYS A 295 19.50 -9.48 -16.07
N MET A 296 19.64 -9.37 -17.38
CA MET A 296 19.81 -8.10 -18.06
C MET A 296 18.45 -7.48 -18.46
N SER A 297 18.35 -6.15 -18.37
CA SER A 297 17.19 -5.45 -18.96
C SER A 297 17.26 -5.53 -20.50
N PRO A 298 16.13 -5.40 -21.22
CA PRO A 298 16.12 -5.38 -22.69
C PRO A 298 17.08 -4.32 -23.25
N SER A 299 17.01 -3.10 -22.73
CA SER A 299 17.86 -1.99 -23.19
C SER A 299 19.35 -2.19 -22.93
N GLN A 300 19.73 -2.90 -21.87
CA GLN A 300 21.12 -3.28 -21.61
C GLN A 300 21.60 -4.33 -22.62
N PHE A 301 20.76 -5.31 -22.90
CA PHE A 301 21.08 -6.36 -23.87
C PHE A 301 21.20 -5.80 -25.29
N ASP A 302 20.29 -4.90 -25.68
CA ASP A 302 20.29 -4.22 -26.98
C ASP A 302 21.43 -3.22 -27.13
N SER A 303 22.09 -2.84 -26.03
CA SER A 303 23.29 -1.99 -26.08
C SER A 303 24.58 -2.73 -26.38
N LEU A 304 24.55 -4.07 -26.35
CA LEU A 304 25.70 -4.90 -26.67
C LEU A 304 25.95 -4.92 -28.17
N ASP A 305 27.22 -5.01 -28.56
CA ASP A 305 27.61 -5.15 -29.96
C ASP A 305 27.02 -6.44 -30.55
N GLU A 306 26.68 -6.41 -31.85
CA GLU A 306 26.11 -7.56 -32.56
C GLU A 306 26.99 -8.81 -32.44
N ASN A 307 28.30 -8.63 -32.57
CA ASN A 307 29.29 -9.70 -32.46
C ASN A 307 29.26 -10.35 -31.07
N THR A 308 29.06 -9.56 -30.02
CA THR A 308 28.95 -10.07 -28.65
C THR A 308 27.66 -10.87 -28.48
N ARG A 309 26.53 -10.38 -29.01
CA ARG A 309 25.26 -11.11 -28.98
C ARG A 309 25.35 -12.43 -29.74
N GLN A 310 25.99 -12.45 -30.90
CA GLN A 310 26.21 -13.67 -31.67
C GLN A 310 27.08 -14.68 -30.92
N SER A 311 28.14 -14.21 -30.23
CA SER A 311 28.97 -15.09 -29.41
C SER A 311 28.21 -15.82 -28.29
N PHE A 312 27.12 -15.23 -27.79
CA PHE A 312 26.26 -15.87 -26.79
C PHE A 312 25.39 -17.00 -27.37
N LEU A 313 24.99 -16.86 -28.64
CA LEU A 313 24.32 -17.93 -29.37
C LEU A 313 25.28 -19.09 -29.65
N GLU A 314 26.50 -18.78 -30.09
CA GLU A 314 27.52 -19.80 -30.36
C GLU A 314 27.86 -20.62 -29.10
N LYS A 315 27.96 -19.96 -27.94
CA LYS A 315 28.17 -20.59 -26.64
C LYS A 315 26.93 -21.26 -26.05
N GLN A 316 25.80 -21.21 -26.74
CA GLN A 316 24.54 -21.82 -26.33
C GLN A 316 24.07 -21.39 -24.93
N LEU A 317 24.21 -20.11 -24.60
CA LEU A 317 23.94 -19.60 -23.24
C LEU A 317 22.44 -19.57 -22.87
N TRP A 318 21.55 -19.97 -23.78
CA TRP A 318 20.14 -20.21 -23.45
C TRP A 318 19.97 -21.48 -22.60
N ILE A 319 20.93 -22.41 -22.67
CA ILE A 319 21.01 -23.58 -21.81
C ILE A 319 21.60 -23.15 -20.46
N LYS A 320 20.90 -23.49 -19.37
CA LYS A 320 21.23 -22.98 -18.04
C LYS A 320 22.60 -23.46 -17.56
N GLU A 321 22.95 -24.72 -17.82
CA GLU A 321 24.22 -25.32 -17.44
C GLU A 321 25.40 -24.59 -18.12
N ASN A 322 25.29 -24.33 -19.43
CA ASN A 322 26.32 -23.62 -20.20
C ASN A 322 26.50 -22.18 -19.69
N TYR A 323 25.40 -21.51 -19.36
CA TYR A 323 25.45 -20.18 -18.75
C TYR A 323 26.15 -20.18 -17.40
N GLU A 324 25.94 -21.19 -16.55
CA GLU A 324 26.60 -21.28 -15.24
C GLU A 324 28.11 -21.49 -15.36
N VAL A 325 28.56 -22.26 -16.35
CA VAL A 325 29.99 -22.41 -16.67
C VAL A 325 30.57 -21.08 -17.14
N TYR A 326 29.93 -20.44 -18.13
CA TYR A 326 30.36 -19.15 -18.64
C TYR A 326 30.43 -18.06 -17.55
N ARG A 327 29.45 -18.03 -16.64
CA ARG A 327 29.47 -17.08 -15.51
C ARG A 327 30.69 -17.28 -14.61
N LYS A 328 31.04 -18.54 -14.30
CA LYS A 328 32.22 -18.85 -13.48
C LYS A 328 33.52 -18.42 -14.17
N GLU A 329 33.65 -18.68 -15.47
CA GLU A 329 34.81 -18.25 -16.26
C GLU A 329 34.97 -16.72 -16.22
N GLN A 330 33.88 -15.96 -16.40
CA GLN A 330 33.92 -14.50 -16.31
C GLN A 330 34.28 -13.99 -14.91
N GLU A 331 33.78 -14.63 -13.85
CA GLU A 331 34.17 -14.30 -12.47
C GLU A 331 35.65 -14.58 -12.20
N GLU A 332 36.21 -15.66 -12.75
CA GLU A 332 37.63 -16.01 -12.64
C GLU A 332 38.51 -15.04 -13.44
N GLU A 333 38.15 -14.71 -14.68
CA GLU A 333 38.85 -13.70 -15.50
C GLU A 333 38.88 -12.34 -14.80
N MET A 334 37.75 -11.93 -14.21
CA MET A 334 37.69 -10.70 -13.41
C MET A 334 38.62 -10.80 -12.20
N LYS A 335 38.58 -11.90 -11.43
CA LYS A 335 39.49 -12.10 -10.27
C LYS A 335 40.97 -12.03 -10.69
N VAL A 336 41.35 -12.61 -11.82
CA VAL A 336 42.71 -12.55 -12.36
C VAL A 336 43.09 -11.12 -12.74
N LYS A 337 42.21 -10.36 -13.38
CA LYS A 337 42.44 -8.92 -13.69
C LYS A 337 42.60 -8.05 -12.44
N TRP A 338 41.91 -8.37 -11.35
CA TRP A 338 41.96 -7.63 -10.09
C TRP A 338 43.11 -8.04 -9.16
N GLN A 339 43.82 -9.13 -9.47
CA GLN A 339 45.05 -9.43 -8.74
C GLN A 339 46.11 -8.38 -9.11
N PRO A 340 46.68 -7.65 -8.13
CA PRO A 340 47.80 -6.78 -8.42
C PRO A 340 48.90 -7.65 -9.00
N THR A 341 49.36 -7.31 -10.20
CA THR A 341 50.58 -7.91 -10.77
C THR A 341 51.67 -7.73 -9.73
N ARG A 342 52.09 -8.81 -9.05
CA ARG A 342 53.26 -8.81 -8.18
C ARG A 342 54.48 -8.63 -9.08
N GLY A 343 54.82 -7.37 -9.35
CA GLY A 343 56.06 -6.93 -9.98
C GLY A 343 57.03 -6.44 -8.92
#